data_AF-A0AAW8L4Y0-F1
#
_entry.id   AF-A0AAW8L4Y0-F1
#
_cell.length_a   1.000
_cell.length_b   1.000
_cell.length_c   1.000
_cell.angle_alpha   90.00
_cell.angle_beta   90.00
_cell.angle_gamma   90.00
#
_symmetry.space_group_name_H-M   'P 1'
#
loop_
_entity.id
_entity.type
_entity.pdbx_description
1 polymer ?
#
loop_
_entity_poly.entity_id
_entity_poly.type
_entity_poly.pdbx_seq_one_letter_code
_entity_poly.pdbx_strand_id
1 'polypeptide(L)'
;IPAGVDNGDRVRLSGKGEAIRDGQSGDLYVEVVVREHEIFQRDGADLYMDVPVSIADAALGKEIEIPTLEGRVSLKIPEGTQTG
;
A
#
# COMPACT_ATOMS: atom_id res chain seq x y z
N ILE A 1 -3.15 -14.88 -0.66
CA ILE A 1 -3.53 -13.80 0.28
C ILE A 1 -4.55 -12.93 -0.44
N PRO A 2 -5.75 -12.69 0.12
CA PRO A 2 -6.78 -11.87 -0.51
C PRO A 2 -6.32 -10.44 -0.78
N ALA A 3 -6.92 -9.76 -1.76
CA ALA A 3 -6.67 -8.35 -1.98
C ALA A 3 -7.22 -7.52 -0.80
N GLY A 4 -6.50 -6.46 -0.44
CA GLY A 4 -6.92 -5.54 0.63
C GLY A 4 -6.63 -6.01 2.06
N VAL A 5 -5.85 -7.08 2.27
CA VAL A 5 -5.41 -7.45 3.62
C VAL A 5 -4.53 -6.38 4.25
N ASP A 6 -4.67 -6.23 5.55
CA ASP A 6 -3.90 -5.33 6.39
C ASP A 6 -2.79 -6.02 7.17
N ASN A 7 -1.86 -5.21 7.66
CA ASN A 7 -0.78 -5.67 8.51
C ASN A 7 -1.36 -6.25 9.81
N GLY A 8 -1.04 -7.50 10.12
CA GLY A 8 -1.60 -8.24 11.26
C GLY A 8 -2.81 -9.12 10.91
N ASP A 9 -3.32 -9.07 9.68
CA ASP A 9 -4.38 -9.98 9.25
C ASP A 9 -3.92 -11.44 9.28
N ARG A 10 -4.83 -12.33 9.68
CA ARG A 10 -4.54 -13.76 9.85
C ARG A 10 -5.35 -14.62 8.89
N VAL A 11 -4.65 -15.44 8.13
CA VAL A 11 -5.25 -16.46 7.27
C VAL A 11 -5.05 -17.83 7.91
N ARG A 12 -6.17 -18.54 8.15
CA ARG A 12 -6.17 -19.92 8.66
C ARG A 12 -6.16 -20.92 7.52
N LEU A 13 -5.17 -21.80 7.52
CA LEU A 13 -5.05 -22.93 6.59
C LEU A 13 -5.33 -24.23 7.34
N SER A 14 -6.56 -24.72 7.18
CA SER A 14 -7.02 -25.89 7.93
C SER A 14 -6.31 -27.18 7.54
N GLY A 15 -5.86 -27.94 8.55
CA GLY A 15 -5.12 -29.20 8.36
C GLY A 15 -3.72 -29.04 7.75
N LYS A 16 -3.20 -27.81 7.70
CA LYS A 16 -1.84 -27.49 7.21
C LYS A 16 -0.84 -27.19 8.34
N GLY A 17 -1.27 -27.33 9.59
CA GLY A 17 -0.40 -27.28 10.75
C GLY A 17 0.44 -28.55 10.89
N GLU A 18 1.22 -28.59 11.97
CA GLU A 18 2.12 -29.70 12.26
C GLU A 18 1.43 -31.06 12.22
N ALA A 19 2.10 -32.03 11.61
CA ALA A 19 1.61 -33.39 11.53
C ALA A 19 1.82 -34.10 12.87
N ILE A 20 0.79 -34.78 13.34
CA ILE A 20 0.85 -35.60 14.55
C ILE A 20 0.83 -37.07 14.11
N ARG A 21 1.77 -37.86 14.61
CA ARG A 21 1.79 -39.31 14.36
C ARG A 21 0.50 -39.92 14.92
N ASP A 22 -0.26 -40.60 14.06
CA ASP A 22 -1.57 -41.20 14.36
C ASP A 22 -2.70 -40.19 14.70
N GLY A 23 -2.63 -38.95 14.18
CA GLY A 23 -3.64 -37.91 14.41
C GLY A 23 -3.95 -37.05 13.18
N GLN A 24 -4.93 -36.15 13.30
CA GLN A 24 -5.19 -35.11 12.31
C GLN A 24 -4.19 -33.97 12.50
N SER A 25 -3.64 -33.45 11.39
CA SER A 25 -2.80 -32.25 11.43
C SER A 25 -3.56 -31.05 11.98
N GLY A 26 -2.85 -30.19 12.72
CA GLY A 26 -3.42 -28.93 13.21
C GLY A 26 -3.67 -27.92 12.09
N ASP A 27 -3.97 -26.68 12.48
CA ASP A 27 -4.14 -25.56 11.54
C ASP A 27 -2.86 -24.70 11.51
N LEU A 28 -2.56 -24.16 10.33
CA LEU A 28 -1.50 -23.16 10.15
C LEU A 28 -2.12 -21.77 10.09
N TYR A 29 -1.65 -20.87 10.94
CA TYR A 29 -2.01 -19.46 10.89
C TYR A 29 -0.88 -18.67 10.23
N VAL A 30 -1.22 -17.94 9.18
CA VAL A 30 -0.30 -17.02 8.49
C VAL A 30 -0.70 -15.61 8.84
N GLU A 31 0.20 -14.87 9.49
CA GLU A 31 0.03 -13.44 9.75
C GLU A 31 0.68 -12.63 8.63
N VAL A 32 -0.04 -11.66 8.09
CA VAL A 32 0.44 -10.81 7.02
C VAL A 32 1.26 -9.67 7.61
N VAL A 33 2.52 -9.54 7.18
CA VAL A 33 3.34 -8.36 7.45
C VAL A 33 3.57 -7.61 6.14
N VAL A 34 2.99 -6.41 6.04
CA VAL A 34 3.16 -5.55 4.86
C VAL A 34 4.48 -4.81 5.00
N ARG A 35 5.36 -4.95 4.00
CA ARG A 35 6.63 -4.22 3.98
C ARG A 35 6.39 -2.76 3.66
N GLU A 36 7.13 -1.89 4.32
CA GLU A 36 7.18 -0.46 3.99
C GLU A 36 7.63 -0.28 2.53
N HIS A 37 7.02 0.69 1.86
CA HIS A 37 7.35 1.06 0.49
C HIS A 37 8.05 2.41 0.48
N GLU A 38 9.06 2.58 -0.38
CA GLU A 38 9.89 3.81 -0.43
C GLU A 38 9.17 5.09 -0.88
N ILE A 39 7.91 4.97 -1.34
CA ILE A 39 7.19 6.05 -2.02
C ILE A 39 5.78 6.14 -1.45
N PHE A 40 5.14 4.98 -1.26
CA PHE A 40 3.77 4.92 -0.83
C PHE A 40 3.65 4.57 0.65
N GLN A 41 2.79 5.30 1.35
CA GLN A 41 2.30 4.95 2.66
C GLN A 41 0.83 4.56 2.54
N ARG A 42 0.44 3.41 3.08
CA ARG A 42 -0.96 2.97 3.09
C ARG A 42 -1.56 3.18 4.47
N ASP A 43 -2.74 3.81 4.52
CA ASP A 43 -3.58 3.89 5.72
C ASP A 43 -4.98 3.36 5.39
N GLY A 44 -5.28 2.16 5.88
CA GLY A 44 -6.49 1.43 5.51
C GLY A 44 -6.65 1.27 4.00
N ALA A 45 -7.70 1.90 3.45
CA ALA A 45 -8.02 1.86 2.02
C ALA A 45 -7.31 2.95 1.19
N ASP A 46 -6.64 3.90 1.85
CA ASP A 46 -6.04 5.07 1.20
C ASP A 46 -4.53 4.88 1.01
N LEU A 47 -4.02 5.45 -0.09
CA LEU A 47 -2.60 5.43 -0.44
C LEU A 47 -2.09 6.86 -0.56
N TYR A 48 -1.05 7.16 0.20
CA TYR A 48 -0.40 8.47 0.28
C TYR A 48 0.99 8.41 -0.35
N MET A 49 1.41 9.51 -0.96
CA MET A 49 2.78 9.75 -1.37
C MET A 49 3.09 11.24 -1.30
N ASP A 50 4.35 11.58 -1.06
CA ASP A 50 4.81 12.96 -1.15
C ASP A 50 5.23 13.31 -2.57
N VAL A 51 4.74 14.44 -3.07
CA VAL A 51 5.10 14.98 -4.38
C VAL A 51 5.89 16.27 -4.17
N PRO A 52 7.21 16.29 -4.42
CA PRO A 52 7.99 17.52 -4.31
C PRO A 52 7.62 18.47 -5.44
N VAL A 53 7.06 19.64 -5.09
CA VAL A 53 6.67 20.70 -6.03
C VAL A 53 7.53 21.94 -5.79
N SER A 54 8.09 22.51 -6.86
CA SER A 54 8.84 23.77 -6.76
C SER A 54 7.90 24.96 -6.56
N ILE A 55 8.37 26.03 -5.91
CA ILE A 55 7.57 27.26 -5.73
C ILE A 55 7.08 27.82 -7.07
N ALA A 56 7.91 27.74 -8.12
CA ALA A 56 7.53 28.20 -9.45
C ALA A 56 6.36 27.38 -10.03
N ASP A 57 6.42 26.05 -9.91
CA ASP A 57 5.37 25.15 -10.39
C ASP A 57 4.07 25.32 -9.59
N ALA A 58 4.17 25.54 -8.26
CA ALA A 58 3.00 25.80 -7.41
C ALA A 58 2.37 27.17 -7.69
N ALA A 59 3.18 28.19 -7.99
CA ALA A 59 2.70 29.54 -8.27
C ALA A 59 2.04 29.65 -9.65
N LEU A 60 2.64 29.07 -10.69
CA LEU A 60 2.18 29.19 -12.08
C LEU A 60 1.27 28.05 -12.54
N GLY A 61 1.19 26.98 -11.75
CA GLY A 61 0.55 25.74 -12.14
C GLY A 61 1.41 24.91 -13.08
N LYS A 62 1.18 23.59 -13.09
CA LYS A 62 1.92 22.63 -13.89
C LYS A 62 1.13 21.34 -14.07
N GLU A 63 1.42 20.61 -15.13
CA GLU A 63 0.99 19.23 -15.27
C GLU A 63 2.22 18.32 -15.09
N ILE A 64 2.13 17.36 -14.17
CA ILE A 64 3.22 16.43 -13.83
C ILE A 64 2.74 14.98 -13.91
N GLU A 65 3.63 14.05 -14.24
CA GLU A 65 3.34 12.63 -14.12
C GLU A 65 3.79 12.09 -12.76
N ILE A 66 2.87 11.45 -12.05
CA ILE A 66 3.14 10.80 -10.76
C ILE A 66 3.01 9.27 -10.87
N PRO A 67 3.79 8.49 -10.13
CA PRO A 67 3.64 7.05 -10.08
C PRO A 67 2.36 6.64 -9.32
N THR A 68 1.78 5.52 -9.73
CA THR A 68 0.75 4.78 -9.01
C THR A 68 1.20 3.32 -8.85
N LEU A 69 0.39 2.47 -8.22
CA LEU A 69 0.68 1.04 -8.13
C LEU A 69 0.65 0.32 -9.50
N GLU A 70 -0.07 0.88 -10.48
CA GLU A 70 -0.30 0.24 -11.79
C GLU A 70 0.38 0.97 -12.96
N GLY A 71 0.97 2.13 -12.74
CA GLY A 71 1.62 2.89 -13.80
C GLY A 71 1.89 4.35 -13.42
N ARG A 72 1.67 5.25 -14.38
CA ARG A 72 1.77 6.70 -14.17
C ARG A 72 0.45 7.36 -14.53
N VAL A 73 0.13 8.44 -13.82
CA VAL A 73 -1.03 9.27 -14.09
C VAL A 73 -0.60 10.74 -14.16
N SER A 74 -1.25 11.50 -15.04
CA SER A 74 -1.07 12.95 -15.12
C SER A 74 -1.85 13.63 -14.00
N LEU A 75 -1.16 14.45 -13.21
CA LEU A 75 -1.71 15.30 -12.17
C LEU A 75 -1.54 16.76 -12.56
N LYS A 76 -2.64 17.51 -12.56
CA LYS A 76 -2.63 18.96 -12.76
C LYS A 76 -2.54 19.67 -11.41
N ILE A 77 -1.48 20.46 -11.24
CA ILE A 77 -1.27 21.42 -10.16
C ILE A 77 -1.86 22.76 -10.60
N PRO A 78 -2.92 23.27 -9.94
CA PRO A 78 -3.44 24.60 -10.20
C PRO A 78 -2.42 25.70 -9.84
N GLU A 79 -2.55 26.85 -10.50
CA GLU A 79 -1.82 28.06 -10.08
C GLU A 79 -2.21 28.47 -8.66
N GLY A 80 -1.23 28.96 -7.89
CA GLY A 80 -1.43 29.35 -6.50
C GLY A 80 -1.65 28.19 -5.51
N THR A 81 -1.31 26.95 -5.87
CA THR A 81 -1.42 25.78 -4.98
C THR A 81 -0.62 26.00 -3.69
N GLN A 82 -1.25 25.75 -2.55
CA GLN A 82 -0.64 25.86 -1.22
C GLN A 82 -0.01 24.53 -0.78
N THR A 83 0.93 24.60 0.16
CA THR A 83 1.48 23.41 0.83
C THR A 83 0.46 22.85 1.83
N GLY A 84 0.37 21.52 1.94
CA GLY A 84 -0.50 20.84 2.89
C GLY A 84 -0.61 19.36 2.58
#